data_AF-A0A495J276-F1
#
_entry.id   AF-A0A495J276-F1
#
_cell.length_a   1.000
_cell.length_b   1.000
_cell.length_c   1.000
_cell.angle_alpha   90.00
_cell.angle_beta   90.00
_cell.angle_gamma   90.00
#
_symmetry.space_group_name_H-M   'P 1'
#
loop_
_entity.id
_entity.type
_entity.pdbx_description
1 polymer ?
#
loop_
_entity_poly.entity_id
_entity_poly.type
_entity_poly.pdbx_seq_one_letter_code
_entity_poly.pdbx_strand_id
1 'polypeptide(L)' 'MQTANKLSNMQIELLKLFQYNLPDKQLIEIKNMLAKYFAKSATEEMDKLWDENGWNDSTMEDWANDHLRK' A
#
# COMPACT_ATOMS: atom_id res chain seq x y z
N MET A 1 26.67 -1.03 -20.84
CA MET A 1 25.93 -2.23 -21.32
C MET A 1 24.69 -2.38 -20.45
N GLN A 2 23.52 -2.54 -21.09
CA GLN A 2 22.20 -2.50 -20.44
C GLN A 2 22.04 -3.68 -19.46
N THR A 3 21.74 -3.41 -18.20
CA THR A 3 21.29 -4.42 -17.25
C THR A 3 19.87 -4.83 -17.64
N ALA A 4 19.69 -6.04 -18.15
CA ALA A 4 18.37 -6.63 -18.26
C ALA A 4 17.78 -6.74 -16.85
N ASN A 5 16.96 -5.78 -16.45
CA ASN A 5 16.26 -5.80 -15.17
C ASN A 5 15.37 -7.03 -15.15
N LYS A 6 15.72 -8.02 -14.32
CA LYS A 6 14.87 -9.18 -14.07
C LYS A 6 13.53 -8.66 -13.53
N LEU A 7 12.43 -9.15 -14.09
CA LEU A 7 11.09 -8.84 -13.60
C LEU A 7 10.98 -9.22 -12.12
N SER A 8 10.30 -8.38 -11.34
CA SER A 8 9.89 -8.72 -9.98
C SER A 8 8.95 -9.93 -9.99
N ASN A 9 8.88 -10.63 -8.86
CA ASN A 9 7.93 -11.72 -8.65
C ASN A 9 6.48 -11.32 -8.97
N MET A 10 6.05 -10.12 -8.55
CA MET A 10 4.71 -9.60 -8.84
C MET A 10 4.47 -9.39 -10.33
N GLN A 11 5.46 -8.83 -11.05
CA GLN A 11 5.36 -8.66 -12.50
C GLN A 11 5.24 -10.01 -13.21
N ILE A 12 5.97 -11.04 -12.77
CA ILE A 12 5.87 -12.40 -13.33
C ILE A 12 4.48 -13.00 -13.08
N GLU A 13 3.92 -12.86 -11.88
CA GLU A 13 2.57 -13.36 -11.58
C GLU A 13 1.48 -12.64 -12.39
N LEU A 14 1.57 -11.31 -12.54
CA LEU A 14 0.64 -10.56 -13.39
C LEU A 14 0.69 -11.00 -14.86
N LEU A 15 1.89 -11.30 -15.39
CA LEU A 15 2.04 -11.82 -16.75
C LEU A 15 1.37 -13.19 -16.92
N LYS A 16 1.41 -14.06 -15.90
CA LYS A 16 0.67 -15.34 -15.93
C LYS A 16 -0.84 -15.11 -15.97
N LEU A 17 -1.35 -14.04 -15.36
CA LEU A 17 -2.78 -13.72 -15.39
C LEU A 17 -3.25 -13.28 -16.79
N PHE A 18 -2.38 -12.71 -17.62
CA PHE A 18 -2.73 -12.28 -18.98
C PHE A 18 -3.14 -13.43 -19.91
N GLN A 19 -2.81 -14.69 -19.56
CA GLN A 19 -3.32 -15.85 -20.30
C GLN A 19 -4.85 -16.00 -20.16
N TYR A 20 -5.45 -15.39 -19.14
CA TYR A 20 -6.89 -15.38 -18.91
C TYR A 20 -7.49 -14.08 -19.44
N ASN A 21 -8.43 -14.20 -20.38
CA ASN A 21 -9.21 -13.06 -20.83
C ASN A 21 -10.32 -12.76 -19.81
N LEU A 22 -9.96 -12.08 -18.71
CA LEU A 22 -10.89 -11.74 -17.64
C LEU A 22 -11.81 -10.60 -18.07
N PRO A 23 -13.11 -10.64 -17.76
CA PRO A 23 -14.00 -9.50 -17.91
C PRO A 23 -13.51 -8.31 -17.05
N ASP A 24 -13.69 -7.08 -17.53
CA ASP A 24 -13.27 -5.85 -16.83
C ASP A 24 -13.72 -5.80 -15.36
N LYS A 25 -14.92 -6.30 -15.06
CA LYS A 25 -15.45 -6.38 -13.71
C LYS A 25 -14.52 -7.16 -12.77
N GLN A 26 -13.99 -8.30 -13.22
CA GLN A 26 -13.09 -9.12 -12.41
C GLN A 26 -11.73 -8.46 -12.23
N LEU A 27 -11.23 -7.72 -13.24
CA LEU A 27 -10.00 -6.93 -13.10
C LEU A 27 -10.16 -5.84 -12.02
N ILE A 28 -11.31 -5.17 -11.98
CA ILE A 28 -11.63 -4.17 -10.95
C ILE A 28 -11.71 -4.84 -9.56
N GLU A 29 -12.34 -6.01 -9.46
CA GLU A 29 -12.42 -6.77 -8.21
C GLU A 29 -11.03 -7.14 -7.67
N ILE A 30 -10.13 -7.64 -8.54
CA ILE A 30 -8.74 -7.96 -8.18
C ILE A 30 -8.00 -6.70 -7.70
N LYS A 31 -8.13 -5.58 -8.44
CA LYS A 31 -7.52 -4.30 -8.05
C LYS A 31 -8.01 -3.83 -6.68
N ASN A 32 -9.31 -3.93 -6.43
CA ASN A 32 -9.92 -3.56 -5.15
C ASN A 32 -9.46 -4.47 -4.01
N MET A 33 -9.29 -5.77 -4.26
CA MET A 33 -8.76 -6.71 -3.28
C MET A 33 -7.33 -6.35 -2.87
N LEU A 34 -6.47 -6.04 -3.85
CA LEU A 34 -5.10 -5.59 -3.59
C LEU A 34 -5.07 -4.26 -2.82
N ALA A 35 -5.90 -3.29 -3.24
CA ALA A 35 -5.98 -2.00 -2.56
C ALA A 35 -6.40 -2.15 -1.09
N LYS A 36 -7.41 -3.00 -0.81
CA LYS A 36 -7.84 -3.30 0.56
C LYS A 36 -6.74 -3.97 1.38
N TYR A 37 -6.00 -4.91 0.79
CA TYR A 37 -4.90 -5.57 1.47
C TYR A 37 -3.83 -4.56 1.89
N PHE A 38 -3.35 -3.73 0.96
CA PHE A 38 -2.33 -2.73 1.28
C PHE A 38 -2.82 -1.66 2.25
N ALA A 39 -4.07 -1.20 2.13
CA ALA A 39 -4.65 -0.26 3.08
C ALA A 39 -4.67 -0.86 4.49
N LYS A 40 -5.11 -2.11 4.62
CA LYS A 40 -5.11 -2.83 5.90
C LYS A 40 -3.69 -2.97 6.47
N SER A 41 -2.72 -3.41 5.67
CA SER A 41 -1.34 -3.53 6.13
C SER A 41 -0.74 -2.18 6.55
N ALA A 42 -1.06 -1.10 5.84
CA ALA A 42 -0.60 0.25 6.20
C ALA A 42 -1.23 0.72 7.52
N THR A 43 -2.51 0.48 7.73
CA THR A 43 -3.19 0.77 9.01
C THR A 43 -2.58 -0.03 10.16
N GLU A 44 -2.40 -1.34 9.99
CA GLU A 44 -1.80 -2.20 11.03
C GLU A 44 -0.38 -1.76 11.40
N GLU A 45 0.41 -1.32 10.42
CA GLU A 45 1.76 -0.81 10.70
C GLU A 45 1.73 0.56 11.38
N MET A 46 0.80 1.43 11.01
CA MET A 46 0.61 2.71 11.68
C MET A 46 0.17 2.54 13.14
N ASP A 47 -0.73 1.59 13.40
CA ASP A 47 -1.19 1.28 14.76
C ASP A 47 -0.02 0.78 15.62
N LYS A 48 0.86 -0.09 15.09
CA LYS A 48 2.07 -0.52 15.81
C LYS A 48 3.00 0.65 16.11
N LEU A 49 3.27 1.50 15.11
CA LEU A 49 4.12 2.68 15.29
C LEU A 49 3.53 3.64 16.32
N TRP A 50 2.21 3.77 16.34
CA TRP A 50 1.49 4.58 17.32
C TRP A 50 1.74 4.10 18.75
N ASP A 51 1.60 2.80 18.98
CA ASP A 51 1.86 2.18 20.28
C ASP A 51 3.35 2.24 20.67
N GLU A 52 4.26 1.88 19.75
CA GLU A 52 5.70 1.84 19.99
C GLU A 52 6.29 3.20 20.35
N ASN A 53 5.79 4.27 19.72
CA ASN A 53 6.23 5.63 19.98
C ASN A 53 5.45 6.31 21.11
N GLY A 54 4.45 5.63 21.70
CA GLY A 54 3.61 6.19 22.76
C GLY A 54 2.81 7.41 22.31
N TRP A 55 2.46 7.46 21.03
CA TRP A 55 1.67 8.56 20.47
C TRP A 55 0.29 8.58 21.10
N ASN A 56 -0.25 9.79 21.22
CA ASN A 56 -1.54 10.04 21.82
C ASN A 56 -2.15 11.30 21.23
N ASP A 57 -3.31 11.70 21.74
CA ASP A 57 -4.04 12.87 21.24
C ASP A 57 -3.19 14.14 21.22
N SER A 58 -2.28 14.34 22.18
CA SER A 58 -1.33 15.46 22.18
C SER A 58 -0.37 15.41 21.01
N THR A 59 0.11 14.22 20.62
CA THR A 59 0.96 14.05 19.43
C THR A 59 0.20 14.44 18.16
N MET A 60 -1.10 14.10 18.09
CA MET A 60 -1.96 14.47 16.97
C MET A 60 -2.15 15.99 16.89
N GLU A 61 -2.38 16.65 18.03
CA GLU A 61 -2.48 18.10 18.14
C GLU A 61 -1.16 18.78 17.74
N ASP A 62 -0.02 18.24 18.19
CA ASP A 62 1.30 18.74 17.84
C ASP A 62 1.54 18.67 16.32
N TRP A 63 1.26 17.53 15.67
CA TRP A 63 1.41 17.40 14.21
C TRP A 63 0.45 18.30 13.43
N ALA A 64 -0.80 18.45 13.89
CA ALA A 64 -1.76 19.34 13.26
C ALA A 64 -1.33 20.81 13.34
N ASN A 65 -0.70 21.20 14.46
CA ASN A 65 -0.16 22.54 14.68
C ASN A 65 1.22 22.76 14.03
N ASP A 66 2.01 21.71 13.82
CA ASP A 66 3.32 21.80 13.16
C ASP A 66 3.17 22.20 11.69
N HIS A 67 2.14 21.69 11.00
CA HIS A 67 1.77 22.15 9.66
C HIS A 67 1.27 23.61 9.60
N LEU A 68 0.98 24.24 10.75
CA LEU A 68 0.61 25.66 10.85
C LEU A 68 1.79 26.57 11.20
N ARG A 69 2.97 26.01 11.51
CA ARG A 69 4.23 26.78 11.56
C ARG A 69 4.86 26.79 10.17
N LYS A 70 4.88 27.99 9.59
CA LYS A 70 5.52 28.33 8.31
C LYS A 70 6.98 27.90 8.23
#